data_AF-A0A183JZ51-F1
#
_entry.id   AF-A0A183JZ51-F1
#
_cell.length_a   1.000
_cell.length_b   1.000
_cell.length_c   1.000
_cell.angle_alpha   90.00
_cell.angle_beta   90.00
_cell.angle_gamma   90.00
#
_symmetry.space_group_name_H-M   'P 1'
#
loop_
_entity.id
_entity.type
_entity.pdbx_description
1 polymer ?
#
loop_
_entity_poly.entity_id
_entity_poly.type
_entity_poly.pdbx_seq_one_letter_code
_entity_poly.pdbx_strand_id
1 'polypeptide(L)'
;RPAYYWLCNSLNLYCPVQWEYGRLNLYYSVVSKRKILKLIEAGIVNDWDDPRLVTLTALRRRGFPPQAINMFCERIGVTMAQTILDPSALDACVRDYLNDHAPRVMAVLEPIIVTITNWHELYGDKSSVELTVADFPAIPDSKTHSVLLQQELYIENTDFQEVAEKGYRRLTPNQPVGLRYTGLVLEFSDLKKDSDGKISHLFVKAQKVEDTTKPKAFIHWVSNPLQFEARLYDRLFTVKEPESEKNGFLSVINKVCPNTFVSFLLCFSCFCADRSLLSLNKLQIVFICITHFRLRGLYATNFHIIQNSLVIIPGALIEQSVKNAEVYTAYQFERIGFFSVDPDTNSKRMVFNRTVALKADPGKTI
;
A
#
# COMPACT_ATOMS: atom_id res chain seq x y z
N ARG A 1 14.59 34.03 -25.33
CA ARG A 1 13.83 34.86 -26.28
C ARG A 1 14.66 35.61 -27.35
N PRO A 2 15.65 36.48 -27.04
CA PRO A 2 16.29 37.34 -28.06
C PRO A 2 17.03 36.59 -29.17
N ALA A 3 17.77 35.53 -28.82
CA ALA A 3 18.48 34.69 -29.79
C ALA A 3 17.54 33.97 -30.78
N TYR A 4 16.34 33.60 -30.34
CA TYR A 4 15.34 32.96 -31.20
C TYR A 4 14.86 33.93 -32.29
N TYR A 5 14.45 35.14 -31.91
CA TYR A 5 14.01 36.16 -32.86
C TYR A 5 15.14 36.63 -33.78
N TRP A 6 16.37 36.73 -33.26
CA TRP A 6 17.53 37.06 -34.09
C TRP A 6 17.73 36.04 -35.22
N LEU A 7 17.60 34.74 -34.93
CA LEU A 7 17.76 33.68 -35.93
C LEU A 7 16.67 33.76 -37.01
N CYS A 8 15.40 33.91 -36.62
CA CYS A 8 14.29 34.04 -37.57
C CYS A 8 14.45 35.27 -38.48
N ASN A 9 14.85 36.40 -37.91
CA ASN A 9 15.12 37.63 -38.67
C ASN A 9 16.32 37.47 -39.62
N SER A 10 17.41 36.85 -39.16
CA SER A 10 18.63 36.66 -39.97
C SER A 10 18.40 35.73 -41.16
N LEU A 11 17.49 34.77 -41.02
CA LEU A 11 17.09 33.85 -42.08
C LEU A 11 15.91 34.38 -42.93
N ASN A 12 15.40 35.59 -42.64
CA ASN A 12 14.22 36.17 -43.26
C ASN A 12 13.00 35.23 -43.26
N LEU A 13 12.79 34.54 -42.12
CA LEU A 13 11.69 33.60 -41.90
C LEU A 13 10.55 34.26 -41.12
N TYR A 14 9.33 33.71 -41.27
CA TYR A 14 8.23 34.02 -40.36
C TYR A 14 8.67 33.76 -38.90
N CYS A 15 8.36 34.68 -38.00
CA CYS A 15 8.75 34.64 -36.59
C CYS A 15 7.55 34.26 -35.70
N PRO A 16 7.37 32.99 -35.32
CA PRO A 16 6.36 32.60 -34.35
C PRO A 16 6.52 33.34 -33.02
N VAL A 17 5.40 33.56 -32.33
CA VAL A 17 5.42 34.20 -31.02
C VAL A 17 5.83 33.17 -29.96
N GLN A 18 6.95 33.42 -29.30
CA GLN A 18 7.40 32.61 -28.17
C GLN A 18 6.78 33.12 -26.86
N TRP A 19 6.01 32.25 -26.20
CA TRP A 19 5.56 32.43 -24.82
C TRP A 19 6.32 31.47 -23.90
N GLU A 20 6.67 31.95 -22.72
CA GLU A 20 7.36 31.18 -21.69
C GLU A 20 6.40 31.03 -20.51
N TYR A 21 6.51 29.97 -19.71
CA TYR A 21 5.72 29.79 -18.50
C TYR A 21 6.55 29.09 -17.43
N GLY A 22 6.12 29.24 -16.17
CA GLY A 22 6.76 28.65 -15.01
C GLY A 22 6.73 27.13 -15.05
N ARG A 23 7.87 26.51 -14.75
CA ARG A 23 7.96 25.05 -14.61
C ARG A 23 7.27 24.62 -13.32
N LEU A 24 6.49 23.54 -13.41
CA LEU A 24 5.99 22.81 -12.24
C LEU A 24 7.12 22.03 -11.56
N ASN A 25 7.32 22.28 -10.28
CA ASN A 25 8.18 21.49 -9.41
C ASN A 25 7.36 20.94 -8.23
N LEU A 26 7.71 19.74 -7.75
CA LEU A 26 7.07 19.12 -6.58
C LEU A 26 8.09 18.96 -5.46
N TYR A 27 7.71 19.33 -4.23
CA TYR A 27 8.50 19.02 -3.04
C TYR A 27 8.71 17.52 -2.90
N TYR A 28 9.78 17.12 -2.18
CA TYR A 28 10.16 15.73 -1.95
C TYR A 28 10.38 14.92 -3.23
N SER A 29 10.72 15.57 -4.34
CA SER A 29 10.95 14.92 -5.64
C SER A 29 12.09 15.59 -6.39
N VAL A 30 12.62 14.89 -7.39
CA VAL A 30 13.58 15.43 -8.35
C VAL A 30 13.06 15.19 -9.77
N VAL A 31 13.07 16.24 -10.58
CA VAL A 31 12.51 16.23 -11.96
C VAL A 31 13.59 16.33 -13.04
N SER A 32 14.86 16.44 -12.65
CA SER A 32 15.98 16.54 -13.58
C SER A 32 16.40 15.18 -14.11
N LYS A 33 16.48 15.02 -15.45
CA LYS A 33 16.91 13.79 -16.12
C LYS A 33 18.25 13.27 -15.58
N ARG A 34 19.23 14.16 -15.41
CA ARG A 34 20.56 13.81 -14.90
C ARG A 34 20.51 13.30 -13.45
N LYS A 35 19.58 13.80 -12.63
CA LYS A 35 19.44 13.39 -11.22
C LYS A 35 18.70 12.05 -11.11
N ILE A 36 17.67 11.83 -11.92
CA ILE A 36 16.96 10.55 -11.99
C ILE A 36 17.91 9.44 -12.48
N LEU A 37 18.73 9.71 -13.50
CA LEU A 37 19.73 8.75 -13.96
C LEU A 37 20.70 8.34 -12.83
N LYS A 38 21.16 9.30 -12.01
CA LYS A 38 21.98 8.98 -10.84
C LYS A 38 21.28 8.11 -9.80
N LEU A 39 19.96 8.24 -9.64
CA LEU A 39 19.19 7.38 -8.74
C LEU A 39 19.13 5.94 -9.25
N ILE A 40 19.01 5.77 -10.58
CA ILE A 40 19.01 4.48 -11.26
C ILE A 40 20.40 3.84 -11.19
N GLU A 41 21.45 4.59 -11.54
CA GLU A 41 22.85 4.13 -11.47
C GLU A 41 23.26 3.70 -10.06
N ALA A 42 22.73 4.36 -9.03
CA ALA A 42 22.96 4.02 -7.63
C ALA A 42 22.05 2.91 -7.09
N GLY A 43 21.14 2.36 -7.91
CA GLY A 43 20.24 1.26 -7.54
C GLY A 43 19.20 1.62 -6.48
N ILE A 44 18.90 2.91 -6.29
CA ILE A 44 17.87 3.37 -5.34
C ILE A 44 16.47 3.15 -5.90
N VAL A 45 16.33 3.40 -7.21
CA VAL A 45 15.13 3.16 -8.00
C VAL A 45 15.46 2.19 -9.12
N ASN A 46 14.48 1.37 -9.51
CA ASN A 46 14.72 0.32 -10.49
C ASN A 46 14.94 0.89 -11.90
N ASP A 47 14.02 1.76 -12.34
CA ASP A 47 14.04 2.37 -13.66
C ASP A 47 13.18 3.66 -13.69
N TRP A 48 13.02 4.27 -14.86
CA TRP A 48 12.20 5.46 -15.10
C TRP A 48 10.70 5.27 -14.80
N ASP A 49 10.23 4.04 -14.66
CA ASP A 49 8.85 3.70 -14.32
C ASP A 49 8.65 3.35 -12.83
N ASP A 50 9.68 3.50 -11.99
CA ASP A 50 9.58 3.23 -10.56
C ASP A 50 8.50 4.13 -9.91
N PRO A 51 7.44 3.57 -9.29
CA PRO A 51 6.31 4.34 -8.75
C PRO A 51 6.65 5.43 -7.72
N ARG A 52 7.87 5.45 -7.18
CA ARG A 52 8.35 6.51 -6.28
C ARG A 52 8.78 7.79 -7.02
N LEU A 53 8.95 7.72 -8.33
CA LEU A 53 9.27 8.86 -9.19
C LEU A 53 8.00 9.60 -9.64
N VAL A 54 8.20 10.82 -10.14
CA VAL A 54 7.14 11.69 -10.66
C VAL A 54 7.14 11.77 -12.19
N THR A 55 7.74 10.78 -12.86
CA THR A 55 7.66 10.61 -14.32
C THR A 55 6.27 10.11 -14.70
N LEU A 56 5.79 10.42 -15.91
CA LEU A 56 4.47 9.97 -16.35
C LEU A 56 4.34 8.44 -16.37
N THR A 57 5.42 7.73 -16.72
CA THR A 57 5.50 6.27 -16.67
C THR A 57 5.39 5.73 -15.24
N ALA A 58 6.08 6.36 -14.28
CA ALA A 58 5.98 6.00 -12.87
C ALA A 58 4.60 6.29 -12.28
N LEU A 59 4.02 7.44 -12.57
CA LEU A 59 2.67 7.79 -12.11
C LEU A 59 1.63 6.82 -12.69
N ARG A 60 1.75 6.46 -13.96
CA ARG A 60 0.90 5.43 -14.58
C ARG A 60 1.07 4.08 -13.89
N ARG A 61 2.30 3.64 -13.63
CA ARG A 61 2.59 2.37 -12.93
C ARG A 61 2.08 2.38 -11.48
N ARG A 62 2.15 3.54 -10.81
CA ARG A 62 1.57 3.75 -9.48
C ARG A 62 0.04 3.68 -9.46
N GLY A 63 -0.61 3.81 -10.63
CA GLY A 63 -2.06 3.76 -10.78
C GLY A 63 -2.74 5.12 -10.83
N PHE A 64 -2.01 6.19 -11.19
CA PHE A 64 -2.60 7.52 -11.29
C PHE A 64 -3.42 7.62 -12.57
N PRO A 65 -4.74 7.88 -12.49
CA PRO A 65 -5.57 8.01 -13.67
C PRO A 65 -5.20 9.30 -14.42
N PRO A 66 -5.15 9.29 -15.76
CA PRO A 66 -4.78 10.47 -16.55
C PRO A 66 -5.76 11.63 -16.33
N GLN A 67 -7.02 11.34 -16.05
CA GLN A 67 -8.04 12.33 -15.73
C GLN A 67 -7.70 13.12 -14.46
N ALA A 68 -7.20 12.45 -13.42
CA ALA A 68 -6.78 13.14 -12.18
C ALA A 68 -5.56 14.04 -12.40
N ILE A 69 -4.64 13.64 -13.29
CA ILE A 69 -3.48 14.47 -13.67
C ILE A 69 -3.96 15.72 -14.43
N ASN A 70 -4.92 15.57 -15.35
CA ASN A 70 -5.50 16.72 -16.05
C ASN A 70 -6.22 17.67 -15.08
N MET A 71 -7.04 17.13 -14.16
CA MET A 71 -7.70 17.92 -13.11
C MET A 71 -6.68 18.67 -12.23
N PHE A 72 -5.54 18.05 -11.93
CA PHE A 72 -4.46 18.70 -11.18
C PHE A 72 -3.84 19.85 -11.97
N CYS A 73 -3.52 19.64 -13.25
CA CYS A 73 -2.99 20.69 -14.13
C CYS A 73 -3.98 21.87 -14.28
N GLU A 74 -5.27 21.59 -14.43
CA GLU A 74 -6.33 22.61 -14.48
C GLU A 74 -6.41 23.41 -13.18
N ARG A 75 -6.32 22.73 -12.03
CA ARG A 75 -6.41 23.35 -10.70
C ARG A 75 -5.23 24.29 -10.41
N ILE A 76 -4.03 23.96 -10.86
CA ILE A 76 -2.84 24.80 -10.66
C ILE A 76 -2.85 26.02 -11.57
N GLY A 77 -3.33 25.84 -12.81
CA GLY A 77 -3.25 26.85 -13.85
C GLY A 77 -1.81 27.08 -14.34
N VAL A 78 -1.66 28.06 -15.25
CA VAL A 78 -0.38 28.39 -15.87
C VAL A 78 -0.03 29.84 -15.55
N THR A 79 1.13 30.06 -14.95
CA THR A 79 1.65 31.39 -14.63
C THR A 79 3.11 31.51 -15.06
N MET A 80 3.65 32.73 -15.09
CA MET A 80 5.07 32.97 -15.41
C MET A 80 6.01 32.64 -14.25
N ALA A 81 5.49 32.64 -13.01
CA ALA A 81 6.29 32.39 -11.81
C ALA A 81 6.59 30.90 -11.66
N GLN A 82 7.78 30.58 -11.14
CA GLN A 82 8.10 29.21 -10.76
C GLN A 82 7.33 28.84 -9.51
N THR A 83 6.57 27.75 -9.57
CA THR A 83 5.76 27.27 -8.46
C THR A 83 6.26 25.90 -8.02
N ILE A 84 6.53 25.77 -6.72
CA ILE A 84 6.82 24.49 -6.08
C ILE A 84 5.59 24.08 -5.28
N LEU A 85 5.06 22.89 -5.55
CA LEU A 85 3.84 22.39 -4.92
C LEU A 85 4.10 21.18 -4.05
N ASP A 86 3.25 21.01 -3.03
CA ASP A 86 3.27 19.81 -2.21
C ASP A 86 2.60 18.64 -2.96
N PRO A 87 3.19 17.44 -2.97
CA PRO A 87 2.60 16.25 -3.60
C PRO A 87 1.19 15.91 -3.12
N SER A 88 0.81 16.32 -1.90
CA SER A 88 -0.53 16.10 -1.34
C SER A 88 -1.65 16.73 -2.18
N ALA A 89 -1.35 17.79 -2.92
CA ALA A 89 -2.30 18.41 -3.84
C ALA A 89 -2.62 17.49 -5.03
N LEU A 90 -1.60 16.83 -5.58
CA LEU A 90 -1.78 15.82 -6.63
C LEU A 90 -2.51 14.59 -6.07
N ASP A 91 -2.09 14.10 -4.90
CA ASP A 91 -2.75 12.97 -4.23
C ASP A 91 -4.23 13.28 -3.92
N ALA A 92 -4.58 14.55 -3.66
CA ALA A 92 -5.97 14.97 -3.47
C ALA A 92 -6.79 14.82 -4.76
N CYS A 93 -6.29 15.34 -5.89
CA CYS A 93 -6.97 15.18 -7.19
C CYS A 93 -7.16 13.70 -7.55
N VAL A 94 -6.19 12.85 -7.25
CA VAL A 94 -6.28 11.40 -7.47
C VAL A 94 -7.31 10.76 -6.55
N ARG A 95 -7.35 11.12 -5.26
CA ARG A 95 -8.38 10.64 -4.32
C ARG A 95 -9.78 11.04 -4.75
N ASP A 96 -9.96 12.30 -5.15
CA ASP A 96 -11.26 12.82 -5.60
C ASP A 96 -11.77 11.97 -6.79
N TYR A 97 -10.92 11.74 -7.80
CA TYR A 97 -11.29 10.94 -8.96
C TYR A 97 -11.54 9.46 -8.61
N LEU A 98 -10.64 8.83 -7.86
CA LEU A 98 -10.74 7.40 -7.56
C LEU A 98 -11.89 7.08 -6.61
N ASN A 99 -12.30 8.02 -5.74
CA ASN A 99 -13.48 7.83 -4.92
C ASN A 99 -14.74 7.58 -5.76
N ASP A 100 -14.84 8.18 -6.93
CA ASP A 100 -16.05 8.06 -7.75
C ASP A 100 -15.95 6.91 -8.76
N HIS A 101 -14.74 6.43 -9.07
CA HIS A 101 -14.50 5.48 -10.17
C HIS A 101 -13.93 4.12 -9.73
N ALA A 102 -13.34 4.02 -8.54
CA ALA A 102 -12.76 2.76 -8.06
C ALA A 102 -13.80 1.92 -7.29
N PRO A 103 -14.07 0.67 -7.71
CA PRO A 103 -14.92 -0.24 -6.96
C PRO A 103 -14.31 -0.59 -5.60
N ARG A 104 -15.17 -0.77 -4.60
CA ARG A 104 -14.77 -1.10 -3.23
C ARG A 104 -14.64 -2.59 -3.09
N VAL A 105 -13.51 -3.03 -2.55
CA VAL A 105 -13.21 -4.43 -2.30
C VAL A 105 -12.56 -4.57 -0.92
N MET A 106 -12.70 -5.75 -0.31
CA MET A 106 -12.07 -6.05 0.96
C MET A 106 -10.72 -6.74 0.75
N ALA A 107 -9.69 -6.20 1.38
CA ALA A 107 -8.34 -6.76 1.40
C ALA A 107 -7.75 -6.59 2.79
N VAL A 108 -6.89 -7.51 3.19
CA VAL A 108 -6.19 -7.52 4.48
C VAL A 108 -4.69 -7.60 4.20
N LEU A 109 -3.94 -6.58 4.62
CA LEU A 109 -2.50 -6.50 4.41
C LEU A 109 -1.74 -7.38 5.42
N GLU A 110 -2.08 -7.27 6.69
CA GLU A 110 -1.45 -8.05 7.76
C GLU A 110 -2.48 -8.98 8.41
N PRO A 111 -2.69 -10.18 7.85
CA PRO A 111 -3.79 -11.03 8.25
C PRO A 111 -3.60 -11.65 9.64
N ILE A 112 -4.67 -11.63 10.43
CA ILE A 112 -4.90 -12.47 11.62
C ILE A 112 -6.07 -13.41 11.31
N ILE A 113 -5.91 -14.69 11.63
CA ILE A 113 -6.97 -15.69 11.47
C ILE A 113 -7.99 -15.50 12.59
N VAL A 114 -9.27 -15.53 12.23
CA VAL A 114 -10.40 -15.43 13.16
C VAL A 114 -11.35 -16.59 12.89
N THR A 115 -11.67 -17.37 13.93
CA THR A 115 -12.66 -18.46 13.86
C THR A 115 -13.89 -18.11 14.68
N ILE A 116 -15.05 -18.15 14.03
CA ILE A 116 -16.35 -17.97 14.68
C ILE A 116 -16.74 -19.29 15.35
N THR A 117 -16.81 -19.31 16.68
CA THR A 117 -17.06 -20.55 17.45
C THR A 117 -18.51 -21.01 17.37
N ASN A 118 -19.46 -20.08 17.23
CA ASN A 118 -20.89 -20.36 17.18
C ASN A 118 -21.46 -20.38 15.75
N TRP A 119 -20.65 -20.78 14.76
CA TRP A 119 -21.05 -20.78 13.34
C TRP A 119 -22.28 -21.67 13.07
N HIS A 120 -22.31 -22.87 13.65
CA HIS A 120 -23.41 -23.82 13.46
C HIS A 120 -24.75 -23.28 14.02
N GLU A 121 -24.72 -22.48 15.09
CA GLU A 121 -25.92 -21.85 15.64
C GLU A 121 -26.47 -20.76 14.71
N LEU A 122 -25.59 -20.04 14.02
CA LEU A 122 -25.97 -18.94 13.12
C LEU A 122 -26.45 -19.42 11.75
N TYR A 123 -25.80 -20.43 11.20
CA TYR A 123 -25.97 -20.84 9.80
C TYR A 123 -26.23 -22.35 9.59
N GLY A 124 -26.33 -23.14 10.67
CA GLY A 124 -26.52 -24.59 10.61
C GLY A 124 -25.30 -25.31 10.00
N ASP A 125 -25.56 -26.28 9.13
CA ASP A 125 -24.53 -27.07 8.43
C ASP A 125 -23.98 -26.40 7.16
N LYS A 126 -24.30 -25.12 6.93
CA LYS A 126 -23.77 -24.40 5.76
C LYS A 126 -22.28 -24.13 5.95
N SER A 127 -21.48 -24.53 4.97
CA SER A 127 -20.03 -24.26 4.96
C SER A 127 -19.69 -22.81 4.59
N SER A 128 -20.55 -22.13 3.84
CA SER A 128 -20.37 -20.74 3.43
C SER A 128 -21.70 -20.03 3.19
N VAL A 129 -21.70 -18.71 3.34
CA VAL A 129 -22.83 -17.82 3.02
C VAL A 129 -22.36 -16.82 1.98
N GLU A 130 -23.14 -16.65 0.92
CA GLU A 130 -22.86 -15.64 -0.11
C GLU A 130 -23.47 -14.29 0.29
N LEU A 131 -22.67 -13.24 0.20
CA LEU A 131 -23.04 -11.86 0.51
C LEU A 131 -22.87 -11.01 -0.73
N THR A 132 -23.87 -10.17 -1.01
CA THR A 132 -23.80 -9.20 -2.11
C THR A 132 -23.27 -7.88 -1.58
N VAL A 133 -22.16 -7.42 -2.15
CA VAL A 133 -21.49 -6.16 -1.80
C VAL A 133 -21.61 -5.19 -2.97
N ALA A 134 -21.95 -3.94 -2.67
CA ALA A 134 -22.03 -2.86 -3.65
C ALA A 134 -20.64 -2.28 -3.93
N ASP A 135 -20.24 -2.20 -5.20
CA ASP A 135 -18.97 -1.61 -5.64
C ASP A 135 -18.89 -0.14 -5.26
N PHE A 136 -20.02 0.58 -5.26
CA PHE A 136 -20.11 2.00 -4.93
C PHE A 136 -21.23 2.23 -3.92
N PRO A 137 -20.96 2.13 -2.60
CA PRO A 137 -21.98 2.25 -1.56
C PRO A 137 -22.74 3.57 -1.53
N ALA A 138 -22.19 4.64 -2.14
CA ALA A 138 -22.85 5.94 -2.24
C ALA A 138 -23.92 6.00 -3.34
N ILE A 139 -23.93 5.02 -4.26
CA ILE A 139 -24.80 4.99 -5.43
C ILE A 139 -25.82 3.85 -5.27
N PRO A 140 -27.14 4.15 -5.15
CA PRO A 140 -28.17 3.16 -4.84
C PRO A 140 -28.29 1.98 -5.81
N ASP A 141 -27.93 2.17 -7.08
CA ASP A 141 -28.01 1.14 -8.15
C ASP A 141 -26.63 0.78 -8.71
N SER A 142 -25.61 0.80 -7.85
CA SER A 142 -24.26 0.45 -8.26
C SER A 142 -24.13 -1.03 -8.65
N LYS A 143 -23.11 -1.33 -9.45
CA LYS A 143 -22.69 -2.72 -9.70
C LYS A 143 -22.39 -3.39 -8.36
N THR A 144 -22.71 -4.67 -8.27
CA THR A 144 -22.46 -5.48 -7.09
C THR A 144 -21.58 -6.68 -7.45
N HIS A 145 -20.86 -7.18 -6.46
CA HIS A 145 -20.12 -8.43 -6.54
C HIS A 145 -20.46 -9.31 -5.34
N SER A 146 -20.28 -10.63 -5.50
CA SER A 146 -20.48 -11.58 -4.42
C SER A 146 -19.19 -11.84 -3.65
N VAL A 147 -19.31 -11.89 -2.33
CA VAL A 147 -18.25 -12.27 -1.39
C VAL A 147 -18.76 -13.43 -0.54
N LEU A 148 -17.93 -14.45 -0.33
CA LEU A 148 -18.26 -15.56 0.55
C LEU A 148 -17.87 -15.22 1.99
N LEU A 149 -18.72 -15.60 2.94
CA LEU A 149 -18.44 -15.64 4.37
C LEU A 149 -18.34 -17.10 4.81
N GLN A 150 -17.29 -17.43 5.54
CA GLN A 150 -17.03 -18.75 6.10
C GLN A 150 -16.79 -18.65 7.61
N GLN A 151 -16.76 -19.81 8.27
CA GLN A 151 -16.45 -19.91 9.70
C GLN A 151 -15.08 -19.31 10.05
N GLU A 152 -14.10 -19.49 9.17
CA GLU A 152 -12.77 -18.92 9.27
C GLU A 152 -12.65 -17.71 8.33
N LEU A 153 -12.19 -16.60 8.87
CA LEU A 153 -11.98 -15.34 8.15
C LEU A 153 -10.69 -14.67 8.62
N TYR A 154 -10.27 -13.65 7.88
CA TYR A 154 -9.08 -12.87 8.15
C TYR A 154 -9.44 -11.42 8.41
N ILE A 155 -8.80 -10.82 9.41
CA ILE A 155 -8.88 -9.38 9.73
C ILE A 155 -7.49 -8.78 9.78
N GLU A 156 -7.41 -7.44 9.75
CA GLU A 156 -6.14 -6.75 9.94
C GLU A 156 -5.58 -6.92 11.35
N ASN A 157 -4.26 -7.04 11.45
CA ASN A 157 -3.54 -7.07 12.72
C ASN A 157 -3.86 -5.85 13.59
N THR A 158 -3.95 -4.67 12.97
CA THR A 158 -4.24 -3.42 13.66
C THR A 158 -5.67 -3.29 14.19
N ASP A 159 -6.58 -4.20 13.81
CA ASP A 159 -7.99 -4.19 14.22
C ASP A 159 -8.29 -5.02 15.48
N PHE A 160 -7.27 -5.66 16.06
CA PHE A 160 -7.34 -6.24 17.40
C PHE A 160 -6.24 -5.69 18.31
N GLN A 161 -6.60 -5.33 19.55
CA GLN A 161 -5.66 -4.96 20.60
C GLN A 161 -6.09 -5.55 21.95
N GLU A 162 -5.14 -6.17 22.67
CA GLU A 162 -5.37 -6.66 24.05
C GLU A 162 -5.58 -5.50 25.02
N VAL A 163 -4.73 -4.47 24.91
CA VAL A 163 -4.80 -3.25 25.73
C VAL A 163 -5.20 -2.10 24.83
N ALA A 164 -6.42 -1.60 25.01
CA ALA A 164 -6.97 -0.53 24.20
C ALA A 164 -6.34 0.82 24.55
N GLU A 165 -5.85 1.53 23.55
CA GLU A 165 -5.46 2.94 23.70
C GLU A 165 -6.69 3.86 23.75
N LYS A 166 -6.52 5.08 24.29
CA LYS A 166 -7.58 6.10 24.32
C LYS A 166 -8.03 6.42 22.88
N GLY A 167 -9.30 6.13 22.57
CA GLY A 167 -9.89 6.37 21.26
C GLY A 167 -9.90 5.16 20.31
N TYR A 168 -9.40 4.00 20.74
CA TYR A 168 -9.49 2.77 19.96
C TYR A 168 -10.93 2.24 19.86
N ARG A 169 -11.41 2.01 18.63
CA ARG A 169 -12.82 1.64 18.35
C ARG A 169 -13.01 0.23 17.78
N ARG A 170 -11.94 -0.54 17.59
CA ARG A 170 -12.00 -1.89 16.97
C ARG A 170 -12.05 -2.97 18.05
N LEU A 171 -11.75 -4.22 17.69
CA LEU A 171 -11.93 -5.39 18.56
C LEU A 171 -10.95 -5.36 19.73
N THR A 172 -11.47 -5.56 20.93
CA THR A 172 -10.66 -5.77 22.15
C THR A 172 -11.36 -6.82 23.01
N PRO A 173 -10.70 -7.39 24.03
CA PRO A 173 -11.34 -8.37 24.91
C PRO A 173 -12.66 -7.89 25.54
N ASN A 174 -12.81 -6.58 25.75
CA ASN A 174 -13.99 -5.97 26.38
C ASN A 174 -14.85 -5.15 25.41
N GLN A 175 -14.54 -5.14 24.11
CA GLN A 175 -15.23 -4.29 23.14
C GLN A 175 -15.52 -5.06 21.85
N PRO A 176 -16.81 -5.22 21.48
CA PRO A 176 -17.18 -5.86 20.25
C PRO A 176 -16.94 -4.98 19.01
N VAL A 177 -16.85 -5.61 17.84
CA VAL A 177 -16.69 -4.92 16.54
C VAL A 177 -17.66 -5.48 15.51
N GLY A 178 -18.17 -4.62 14.63
CA GLY A 178 -19.02 -5.06 13.51
C GLY A 178 -18.18 -5.55 12.32
N LEU A 179 -18.64 -6.57 11.62
CA LEU A 179 -18.10 -6.96 10.31
C LEU A 179 -18.90 -6.28 9.20
N ARG A 180 -18.22 -5.60 8.27
CA ARG A 180 -18.87 -4.94 7.14
C ARG A 180 -19.65 -5.94 6.28
N TYR A 181 -20.82 -5.51 5.79
CA TYR A 181 -21.73 -6.25 4.89
C TYR A 181 -22.35 -7.56 5.43
N THR A 182 -21.86 -8.11 6.55
CA THR A 182 -22.37 -9.38 7.11
C THR A 182 -23.61 -9.21 7.99
N GLY A 183 -23.80 -8.02 8.60
CA GLY A 183 -24.79 -7.82 9.66
C GLY A 183 -24.43 -8.50 10.99
N LEU A 184 -23.16 -8.87 11.18
CA LEU A 184 -22.65 -9.52 12.39
C LEU A 184 -21.80 -8.59 13.26
N VAL A 185 -21.85 -8.85 14.56
CA VAL A 185 -21.01 -8.26 15.60
C VAL A 185 -20.16 -9.37 16.22
N LEU A 186 -18.85 -9.17 16.26
CA LEU A 186 -17.89 -10.09 16.87
C LEU A 186 -17.59 -9.69 18.30
N GLU A 187 -17.64 -10.66 19.19
CA GLU A 187 -17.21 -10.60 20.57
C GLU A 187 -16.01 -11.52 20.77
N PHE A 188 -14.97 -11.00 21.43
CA PHE A 188 -13.78 -11.77 21.73
C PHE A 188 -14.10 -12.92 22.69
N SER A 189 -13.57 -14.12 22.41
CA SER A 189 -13.66 -15.26 23.34
C SER A 189 -12.27 -15.71 23.81
N ASP A 190 -11.36 -15.99 22.88
CA ASP A 190 -10.01 -16.46 23.21
C ASP A 190 -9.00 -16.09 22.12
N LEU A 191 -7.70 -16.22 22.41
CA LEU A 191 -6.63 -16.00 21.45
C LEU A 191 -5.55 -17.09 21.55
N LYS A 192 -4.85 -17.28 20.44
CA LYS A 192 -3.62 -18.05 20.35
C LYS A 192 -2.48 -17.15 19.91
N LYS A 193 -1.36 -17.27 20.61
CA LYS A 193 -0.09 -16.61 20.28
C LYS A 193 0.89 -17.65 19.75
N ASP A 194 1.74 -17.21 18.83
CA ASP A 194 2.86 -17.99 18.34
C ASP A 194 4.03 -17.97 19.33
N SER A 195 5.09 -18.75 19.05
CA SER A 195 6.32 -18.83 19.85
C SER A 195 6.98 -17.47 20.08
N ASP A 196 6.78 -16.52 19.16
CA ASP A 196 7.36 -15.18 19.21
C ASP A 196 6.46 -14.17 19.97
N GLY A 197 5.36 -14.62 20.57
CA GLY A 197 4.41 -13.79 21.30
C GLY A 197 3.48 -12.96 20.40
N LYS A 198 3.56 -13.11 19.07
CA LYS A 198 2.65 -12.48 18.11
C LYS A 198 1.31 -13.23 18.09
N ILE A 199 0.22 -12.50 17.98
CA ILE A 199 -1.14 -13.05 17.88
C ILE A 199 -1.31 -13.64 16.48
N SER A 200 -1.63 -14.94 16.40
CA SER A 200 -1.84 -15.65 15.14
C SER A 200 -3.29 -16.03 14.89
N HIS A 201 -4.03 -16.35 15.96
CA HIS A 201 -5.41 -16.83 15.86
C HIS A 201 -6.29 -16.20 16.94
N LEU A 202 -7.47 -15.72 16.55
CA LEU A 202 -8.51 -15.24 17.44
C LEU A 202 -9.74 -16.16 17.35
N PHE A 203 -10.30 -16.48 18.50
CA PHE A 203 -11.61 -17.11 18.61
C PHE A 203 -12.61 -16.04 19.02
N VAL A 204 -13.73 -16.01 18.32
CA VAL A 204 -14.79 -15.01 18.54
C VAL A 204 -16.16 -15.67 18.52
N LYS A 205 -17.09 -15.07 19.26
CA LYS A 205 -18.52 -15.33 19.12
C LYS A 205 -19.14 -14.25 18.23
N ALA A 206 -20.00 -14.64 17.32
CA ALA A 206 -20.70 -13.70 16.45
C ALA A 206 -22.19 -13.62 16.84
N GLN A 207 -22.73 -12.42 16.87
CA GLN A 207 -24.15 -12.16 17.11
C GLN A 207 -24.68 -11.25 16.00
N LYS A 208 -25.99 -11.26 15.73
CA LYS A 208 -26.57 -10.33 14.74
C LYS A 208 -26.60 -8.91 15.32
N VAL A 209 -26.42 -7.92 14.45
CA VAL A 209 -26.47 -6.49 14.84
C VAL A 209 -27.83 -6.11 15.45
N GLU A 210 -28.91 -6.78 15.06
CA GLU A 210 -30.27 -6.54 15.56
C GLU A 210 -30.44 -6.96 17.03
N ASP A 211 -29.74 -8.02 17.43
CA ASP A 211 -29.85 -8.63 18.77
C ASP A 211 -28.89 -7.98 19.79
N THR A 212 -28.01 -7.08 19.33
CA THR A 212 -26.91 -6.51 20.13
C THR A 212 -26.90 -4.99 20.14
N THR A 213 -26.17 -4.42 21.09
CA THR A 213 -25.87 -2.99 21.07
C THR A 213 -24.98 -2.67 19.87
N LYS A 214 -25.38 -1.66 19.08
CA LYS A 214 -24.64 -1.22 17.88
C LYS A 214 -23.14 -1.03 18.18
N PRO A 215 -22.24 -1.69 17.43
CA PRO A 215 -20.80 -1.59 17.68
C PRO A 215 -20.25 -0.20 17.36
N LYS A 216 -19.13 0.16 17.98
CA LYS A 216 -18.47 1.47 17.79
C LYS A 216 -17.86 1.65 16.40
N ALA A 217 -17.49 0.56 15.74
CA ALA A 217 -16.90 0.57 14.40
C ALA A 217 -17.21 -0.73 13.64
N PHE A 218 -17.12 -0.64 12.32
CA PHE A 218 -17.17 -1.77 11.41
C PHE A 218 -15.82 -1.93 10.70
N ILE A 219 -15.29 -3.15 10.70
CA ILE A 219 -14.02 -3.50 10.06
C ILE A 219 -14.25 -4.33 8.80
N HIS A 220 -13.29 -4.25 7.89
CA HIS A 220 -13.24 -5.13 6.72
C HIS A 220 -12.66 -6.48 7.11
N TRP A 221 -12.95 -7.48 6.28
CA TRP A 221 -12.55 -8.86 6.50
C TRP A 221 -12.48 -9.57 5.15
N VAL A 222 -11.81 -10.71 5.09
CA VAL A 222 -11.81 -11.55 3.89
C VAL A 222 -11.97 -13.02 4.32
N SER A 223 -12.75 -13.79 3.57
CA SER A 223 -12.77 -15.25 3.68
C SER A 223 -12.53 -15.88 2.32
N ASN A 224 -12.03 -17.13 2.29
CA ASN A 224 -11.55 -17.79 1.08
C ASN A 224 -10.65 -16.89 0.19
N PRO A 225 -9.60 -16.26 0.74
CA PRO A 225 -8.87 -15.19 0.06
C PRO A 225 -7.98 -15.67 -1.09
N LEU A 226 -7.68 -14.76 -2.00
CA LEU A 226 -6.53 -14.82 -2.89
C LEU A 226 -5.32 -14.16 -2.22
N GLN A 227 -4.14 -14.76 -2.36
CA GLN A 227 -2.91 -14.15 -1.88
C GLN A 227 -2.34 -13.17 -2.92
N PHE A 228 -1.87 -12.01 -2.45
CA PHE A 228 -1.25 -11.00 -3.29
C PHE A 228 -0.07 -10.30 -2.59
N GLU A 229 0.77 -9.67 -3.39
CA GLU A 229 1.85 -8.79 -2.94
C GLU A 229 1.38 -7.33 -2.94
N ALA A 230 1.31 -6.70 -1.77
CA ALA A 230 1.01 -5.28 -1.64
C ALA A 230 2.31 -4.46 -1.62
N ARG A 231 2.40 -3.44 -2.47
CA ARG A 231 3.52 -2.48 -2.49
C ARG A 231 3.05 -1.12 -2.00
N LEU A 232 3.51 -0.73 -0.82
CA LEU A 232 3.18 0.52 -0.16
C LEU A 232 4.30 1.51 -0.40
N TYR A 233 4.02 2.57 -1.15
CA TYR A 233 4.97 3.64 -1.43
C TYR A 233 4.83 4.78 -0.42
N ASP A 234 5.96 5.40 -0.09
CA ASP A 234 6.04 6.69 0.62
C ASP A 234 7.06 7.61 -0.11
N ARG A 235 7.23 8.83 0.39
CA ARG A 235 8.13 9.84 -0.17
C ARG A 235 9.55 9.29 -0.32
N LEU A 236 10.15 9.50 -1.50
CA LEU A 236 11.52 9.07 -1.80
C LEU A 236 12.57 9.87 -1.02
N PHE A 237 12.28 11.13 -0.73
CA PHE A 237 13.15 12.02 0.03
C PHE A 237 12.53 12.39 1.37
N THR A 238 13.38 12.53 2.39
CA THR A 238 12.97 12.89 3.76
C THR A 238 12.79 14.40 3.94
N VAL A 239 13.44 15.20 3.09
CA VAL A 239 13.42 16.67 3.14
C VAL A 239 12.59 17.27 2.01
N LYS A 240 11.99 18.45 2.25
CA LYS A 240 11.14 19.18 1.28
C LYS A 240 11.88 19.50 -0.02
N GLU A 241 13.09 20.02 0.09
CA GLU A 241 13.92 20.43 -1.05
C GLU A 241 15.22 19.63 -1.10
N PRO A 242 15.22 18.43 -1.70
CA PRO A 242 16.42 17.58 -1.73
C PRO A 242 17.55 18.19 -2.55
N GLU A 243 17.24 19.11 -3.46
CA GLU A 243 18.23 19.77 -4.32
C GLU A 243 19.07 20.82 -3.60
N SER A 244 18.57 21.37 -2.49
CA SER A 244 19.21 22.42 -1.70
C SER A 244 20.17 21.86 -0.64
N GLU A 245 20.29 20.53 -0.53
CA GLU A 245 21.07 19.86 0.50
C GLU A 245 22.58 19.92 0.25
N LYS A 246 23.36 20.26 1.29
CA LYS A 246 24.82 20.51 1.19
C LYS A 246 25.59 19.26 0.80
N ASN A 247 25.18 18.11 1.32
CA ASN A 247 25.82 16.81 1.05
C ASN A 247 25.28 16.13 -0.22
N GLY A 248 24.48 16.85 -1.01
CA GLY A 248 23.82 16.34 -2.20
C GLY A 248 22.55 15.53 -1.91
N PHE A 249 21.65 15.50 -2.89
CA PHE A 249 20.31 14.92 -2.77
C PHE A 249 20.29 13.41 -2.44
N LEU A 250 21.37 12.67 -2.70
CA LEU A 250 21.45 11.25 -2.36
C LEU A 250 21.56 10.99 -0.84
N SER A 251 22.00 11.99 -0.06
CA SER A 251 22.17 11.85 1.39
C SER A 251 20.85 11.81 2.16
N VAL A 252 19.78 12.37 1.58
CA VAL A 252 18.46 12.58 2.21
C VAL A 252 17.40 11.60 1.72
N ILE A 253 17.83 10.49 1.14
CA ILE A 253 16.93 9.45 0.64
C ILE A 253 16.29 8.69 1.80
N ASN A 254 14.99 8.49 1.67
CA ASN A 254 14.21 7.59 2.50
C ASN A 254 14.53 6.14 2.10
N LYS A 255 15.48 5.54 2.81
CA LYS A 255 16.04 4.22 2.48
C LYS A 255 14.97 3.14 2.62
N VAL A 256 14.99 2.16 1.71
CA VAL A 256 14.16 0.97 1.83
C VAL A 256 14.79 0.05 2.88
N CYS A 257 14.03 -0.37 3.88
CA CYS A 257 14.51 -1.38 4.82
C CYS A 257 14.70 -2.73 4.10
N PRO A 258 15.90 -3.35 4.18
CA PRO A 258 16.15 -4.65 3.55
C PRO A 258 15.38 -5.81 4.18
N ASN A 259 14.75 -5.62 5.35
CA ASN A 259 13.97 -6.67 6.04
C ASN A 259 12.72 -7.13 5.27
N THR A 260 12.39 -6.43 4.19
CA THR A 260 11.30 -6.81 3.28
C THR A 260 11.65 -7.98 2.35
N PHE A 261 12.95 -8.34 2.23
CA PHE A 261 13.43 -9.45 1.40
C PHE A 261 13.53 -10.80 2.15
N VAL A 262 13.09 -10.89 3.41
CA VAL A 262 13.28 -12.11 4.22
C VAL A 262 12.37 -13.27 3.77
N SER A 263 11.33 -13.04 2.98
CA SER A 263 10.51 -14.13 2.42
C SER A 263 11.09 -14.77 1.15
N PHE A 264 11.97 -14.08 0.40
CA PHE A 264 12.50 -14.60 -0.87
C PHE A 264 13.68 -15.58 -0.69
N LEU A 265 14.42 -15.50 0.41
CA LEU A 265 15.58 -16.36 0.68
C LEU A 265 15.21 -17.71 1.32
N LEU A 266 14.02 -17.86 1.88
CA LEU A 266 13.53 -19.14 2.43
C LEU A 266 13.07 -20.13 1.35
N CYS A 267 12.89 -19.68 0.10
CA CYS A 267 12.52 -20.57 -1.01
C CYS A 267 13.73 -21.19 -1.71
N PHE A 268 14.94 -20.62 -1.56
CA PHE A 268 16.16 -21.22 -2.12
C PHE A 268 16.80 -22.29 -1.22
N SER A 269 16.44 -22.35 0.07
CA SER A 269 16.92 -23.39 0.99
C SER A 269 16.13 -24.71 0.92
N CYS A 270 14.98 -24.75 0.24
CA CYS A 270 14.16 -25.97 0.12
C CYS A 270 14.37 -26.75 -1.20
N PHE A 271 15.24 -26.30 -2.11
CA PHE A 271 15.44 -26.95 -3.42
C PHE A 271 16.83 -27.57 -3.64
N CYS A 272 17.63 -27.74 -2.58
CA CYS A 272 18.88 -28.52 -2.63
C CYS A 272 18.87 -29.60 -1.55
N ALA A 273 17.88 -30.49 -1.66
CA ALA A 273 17.94 -31.83 -1.09
C ALA A 273 18.03 -32.83 -2.24
N ASP A 274 19.12 -32.79 -3.00
CA ASP A 274 19.55 -34.00 -3.70
C ASP A 274 21.07 -34.14 -3.70
N ARG A 275 21.48 -35.40 -3.58
CA ARG A 275 22.82 -35.86 -3.20
C ARG A 275 23.90 -35.45 -4.20
N SER A 276 24.96 -34.85 -3.66
CA SER A 276 26.38 -35.21 -3.85
C SER A 276 27.24 -33.95 -3.95
N LEU A 277 28.02 -33.70 -2.90
CA LEU A 277 29.40 -33.24 -2.95
C LEU A 277 29.89 -33.02 -1.51
N LEU A 278 30.65 -33.99 -1.05
CA LEU A 278 31.51 -33.91 0.11
C LEU A 278 32.64 -32.92 -0.17
N SER A 279 32.76 -31.89 0.67
CA SER A 279 33.95 -31.62 1.51
C SER A 279 34.01 -30.13 1.81
N LEU A 280 33.52 -29.73 2.98
CA LEU A 280 33.96 -28.60 3.81
C LEU A 280 33.06 -28.57 5.06
N ASN A 281 33.67 -28.42 6.22
CA ASN A 281 33.03 -28.67 7.53
C ASN A 281 31.89 -27.68 7.84
N LYS A 282 30.68 -28.22 8.07
CA LYS A 282 29.45 -27.49 8.42
C LYS A 282 29.54 -26.63 9.69
N LEU A 283 30.56 -26.80 10.54
CA LEU A 283 30.70 -26.03 11.78
C LEU A 283 31.30 -24.62 11.60
N GLN A 284 32.02 -24.35 10.51
CA GLN A 284 32.70 -23.05 10.33
C GLN A 284 31.82 -21.99 9.64
N ILE A 285 30.86 -22.41 8.81
CA ILE A 285 29.93 -21.51 8.12
C ILE A 285 28.84 -20.99 9.08
N VAL A 286 28.45 -21.80 10.07
CA VAL A 286 27.43 -21.42 11.07
C VAL A 286 27.99 -20.39 12.07
N PHE A 287 29.28 -20.45 12.41
CA PHE A 287 29.89 -19.52 13.38
C PHE A 287 30.08 -18.10 12.83
N ILE A 288 30.31 -17.93 11.53
CA ILE A 288 30.51 -16.62 10.90
C ILE A 288 29.16 -15.88 10.72
N CYS A 289 28.07 -16.61 10.42
CA CYS A 289 26.74 -15.99 10.33
C CYS A 289 26.16 -15.60 11.70
N ILE A 290 26.46 -16.35 12.77
CA ILE A 290 25.93 -16.05 14.12
C ILE A 290 26.69 -14.88 14.79
N THR A 291 27.97 -14.68 14.48
CA THR A 291 28.77 -13.60 15.09
C THR A 291 28.52 -12.22 14.49
N HIS A 292 28.09 -12.11 13.23
CA HIS A 292 27.72 -10.82 12.64
C HIS A 292 26.30 -10.35 12.97
N PHE A 293 25.40 -11.26 13.37
CA PHE A 293 24.00 -10.93 13.67
C PHE A 293 23.77 -10.51 15.14
N ARG A 294 24.75 -10.71 16.03
CA ARG A 294 24.58 -10.55 17.48
C ARG A 294 24.98 -9.18 18.07
N LEU A 295 25.27 -8.18 17.24
CA LEU A 295 25.74 -6.85 17.70
C LEU A 295 24.78 -5.67 17.43
N ARG A 296 23.52 -5.90 17.07
CA ARG A 296 22.50 -4.84 17.06
C ARG A 296 21.24 -5.26 17.80
N GLY A 297 21.40 -5.50 19.10
CA GLY A 297 20.31 -5.40 20.05
C GLY A 297 20.00 -3.91 20.28
N LEU A 298 18.93 -3.42 19.66
CA LEU A 298 18.29 -2.17 20.06
C LEU A 298 16.90 -2.54 20.57
N TYR A 299 16.76 -2.36 21.88
CA TYR A 299 15.56 -2.62 22.65
C TYR A 299 14.39 -1.78 22.14
N ALA A 300 13.23 -2.41 22.10
CA ALA A 300 11.94 -1.79 21.90
C ALA A 300 11.69 -0.70 22.95
N THR A 301 11.41 0.51 22.50
CA THR A 301 10.42 1.46 23.02
C THR A 301 10.52 2.73 22.16
N ASN A 302 9.37 3.30 21.81
CA ASN A 302 9.12 4.39 20.87
C ASN A 302 8.75 3.93 19.46
N PHE A 303 7.53 4.31 19.07
CA PHE A 303 7.03 4.38 17.69
C PHE A 303 8.07 5.09 16.79
N HIS A 304 9.03 4.34 16.26
CA HIS A 304 9.78 4.76 15.10
C HIS A 304 8.84 4.57 13.93
N ILE A 305 8.29 5.68 13.40
CA ILE A 305 7.73 5.69 12.05
C ILE A 305 8.84 5.14 11.16
N ILE A 306 8.68 3.91 10.69
CA ILE A 306 9.65 3.29 9.82
C ILE A 306 9.62 4.09 8.51
N GLN A 307 10.55 5.04 8.37
CA GLN A 307 10.73 5.78 7.14
C GLN A 307 11.31 4.80 6.12
N ASN A 308 10.43 4.24 5.29
CA ASN A 308 10.76 3.45 4.12
C ASN A 308 10.01 4.03 2.93
N SER A 309 10.71 4.29 1.82
CA SER A 309 10.06 4.74 0.58
C SER A 309 9.23 3.65 -0.11
N LEU A 310 9.51 2.38 0.21
CA LEU A 310 8.79 1.20 -0.27
C LEU A 310 8.72 0.15 0.84
N VAL A 311 7.51 -0.36 1.09
CA VAL A 311 7.26 -1.55 1.92
C VAL A 311 6.50 -2.56 1.07
N ILE A 312 6.96 -3.80 1.04
CA ILE A 312 6.39 -4.91 0.29
C ILE A 312 5.81 -5.91 1.28
N ILE A 313 4.56 -6.30 1.07
CA ILE A 313 3.85 -7.24 1.93
C ILE A 313 3.41 -8.43 1.04
N PRO A 314 4.17 -9.55 1.02
CA PRO A 314 3.92 -10.66 0.10
C PRO A 314 2.76 -11.59 0.53
N GLY A 315 2.31 -11.48 1.77
CA GLY A 315 1.29 -12.33 2.38
C GLY A 315 -0.08 -11.67 2.53
N ALA A 316 -0.34 -10.61 1.77
CA ALA A 316 -1.63 -9.92 1.86
C ALA A 316 -2.73 -10.77 1.21
N LEU A 317 -3.97 -10.60 1.69
CA LEU A 317 -5.13 -11.41 1.33
C LEU A 317 -6.24 -10.53 0.78
N ILE A 318 -6.83 -10.89 -0.35
CA ILE A 318 -7.91 -10.14 -0.99
C ILE A 318 -9.08 -11.08 -1.34
N GLU A 319 -10.29 -10.54 -1.37
CA GLU A 319 -11.47 -11.29 -1.80
C GLU A 319 -11.36 -11.84 -3.23
N GLN A 320 -12.20 -12.82 -3.59
CA GLN A 320 -12.09 -13.50 -4.89
C GLN A 320 -12.60 -12.70 -6.08
N SER A 321 -13.37 -11.64 -5.85
CA SER A 321 -13.97 -10.80 -6.91
C SER A 321 -12.90 -10.24 -7.88
N VAL A 322 -11.67 -10.04 -7.39
CA VAL A 322 -10.56 -9.45 -8.14
C VAL A 322 -9.71 -10.46 -8.93
N LYS A 323 -10.05 -11.75 -8.95
CA LYS A 323 -9.22 -12.82 -9.54
C LYS A 323 -8.75 -12.53 -10.97
N ASN A 324 -9.61 -11.91 -11.76
CA ASN A 324 -9.39 -11.61 -13.18
C ASN A 324 -9.17 -10.12 -13.43
N ALA A 325 -8.71 -9.36 -12.43
CA ALA A 325 -8.47 -7.94 -12.56
C ALA A 325 -7.40 -7.66 -13.64
N GLU A 326 -7.71 -6.74 -14.55
CA GLU A 326 -6.78 -6.32 -15.59
C GLU A 326 -5.69 -5.41 -15.00
N VAL A 327 -4.51 -5.40 -15.64
CA VAL A 327 -3.41 -4.50 -15.26
C VAL A 327 -3.89 -3.04 -15.34
N TYR A 328 -3.50 -2.24 -14.36
CA TYR A 328 -3.95 -0.85 -14.14
C TYR A 328 -5.39 -0.68 -13.66
N THR A 329 -6.17 -1.75 -13.46
CA THR A 329 -7.47 -1.62 -12.78
C THR A 329 -7.26 -1.11 -11.36
N ALA A 330 -7.97 -0.04 -11.01
CA ALA A 330 -7.91 0.59 -9.71
C ALA A 330 -9.05 0.10 -8.81
N TYR A 331 -8.76 -0.10 -7.53
CA TYR A 331 -9.69 -0.55 -6.51
C TYR A 331 -9.52 0.31 -5.25
N GLN A 332 -10.62 0.53 -4.54
CA GLN A 332 -10.56 1.05 -3.18
C GLN A 332 -10.58 -0.12 -2.21
N PHE A 333 -9.44 -0.40 -1.58
CA PHE A 333 -9.38 -1.35 -0.48
C PHE A 333 -9.98 -0.68 0.75
N GLU A 334 -11.09 -1.24 1.22
CA GLU A 334 -11.89 -0.67 2.30
C GLU A 334 -11.01 -0.37 3.53
N ARG A 335 -11.12 0.87 4.05
CA ARG A 335 -10.36 1.39 5.21
C ARG A 335 -8.83 1.49 5.03
N ILE A 336 -8.26 1.02 3.93
CA ILE A 336 -6.81 1.01 3.70
C ILE A 336 -6.40 2.14 2.74
N GLY A 337 -6.88 2.12 1.51
CA GLY A 337 -6.37 3.01 0.47
C GLY A 337 -6.86 2.65 -0.92
N PHE A 338 -6.39 3.41 -1.91
CA PHE A 338 -6.59 3.09 -3.31
C PHE A 338 -5.37 2.33 -3.84
N PHE A 339 -5.64 1.26 -4.58
CA PHE A 339 -4.64 0.36 -5.12
C PHE A 339 -4.89 0.10 -6.60
N SER A 340 -3.83 -0.18 -7.35
CA SER A 340 -3.92 -0.59 -8.75
C SER A 340 -3.13 -1.86 -9.02
N VAL A 341 -3.62 -2.70 -9.92
CA VAL A 341 -2.90 -3.91 -10.36
C VAL A 341 -1.60 -3.50 -11.08
N ASP A 342 -0.46 -3.96 -10.60
CA ASP A 342 0.86 -3.68 -11.19
C ASP A 342 1.12 -4.59 -12.41
N PRO A 343 1.85 -4.11 -13.44
CA PRO A 343 2.25 -4.93 -14.59
C PRO A 343 3.08 -6.17 -14.27
N ASP A 344 3.73 -6.24 -13.10
CA ASP A 344 4.44 -7.45 -12.64
C ASP A 344 3.49 -8.59 -12.25
N THR A 345 2.17 -8.35 -12.26
CA THR A 345 1.14 -9.36 -12.02
C THR A 345 1.18 -10.44 -13.09
N ASN A 346 1.17 -11.69 -12.66
CA ASN A 346 1.13 -12.87 -13.52
C ASN A 346 0.19 -13.93 -12.93
N SER A 347 0.00 -15.05 -13.62
CA SER A 347 -0.92 -16.12 -13.21
C SER A 347 -0.60 -16.76 -11.85
N LYS A 348 0.63 -16.61 -11.34
CA LYS A 348 1.08 -17.15 -10.03
C LYS A 348 1.14 -16.09 -8.94
N ARG A 349 1.39 -14.82 -9.28
CA ARG A 349 1.58 -13.73 -8.32
C ARG A 349 0.76 -12.52 -8.74
N MET A 350 -0.21 -12.17 -7.91
CA MET A 350 -0.96 -10.93 -8.02
C MET A 350 -0.23 -9.81 -7.27
N VAL A 351 -0.06 -8.64 -7.89
CA VAL A 351 0.69 -7.52 -7.32
C VAL A 351 -0.16 -6.26 -7.37
N PHE A 352 -0.30 -5.59 -6.23
CA PHE A 352 -1.01 -4.31 -6.13
C PHE A 352 -0.08 -3.21 -5.62
N ASN A 353 -0.11 -2.08 -6.33
CA ASN A 353 0.54 -0.85 -5.92
C ASN A 353 -0.45 0.03 -5.17
N ARG A 354 -0.08 0.55 -3.99
CA ARG A 354 -0.85 1.60 -3.35
C ARG A 354 -0.69 2.90 -4.13
N THR A 355 -1.76 3.36 -4.76
CA THR A 355 -1.82 4.63 -5.47
C THR A 355 -1.71 5.79 -4.47
N VAL A 356 -2.70 5.88 -3.57
CA VAL A 356 -2.84 6.92 -2.54
C VAL A 356 -3.58 6.36 -1.32
N ALA A 357 -3.27 6.85 -0.12
CA ALA A 357 -3.99 6.49 1.11
C ALA A 357 -5.39 7.13 1.14
N LEU A 358 -6.34 6.62 1.95
CA LEU A 358 -7.71 7.17 2.01
C LEU A 358 -7.77 8.61 2.54
N LYS A 359 -6.91 8.94 3.52
CA LYS A 359 -6.81 10.26 4.12
C LYS A 359 -5.37 10.72 4.05
N ALA A 360 -5.18 12.05 4.00
CA ALA A 360 -3.86 12.63 4.17
C ALA A 360 -3.32 12.26 5.57
N ASP A 361 -2.06 11.87 5.66
CA ASP A 361 -1.41 11.52 6.92
C ASP A 361 -1.43 12.74 7.88
N PRO A 362 -2.13 12.67 9.04
CA PRO A 362 -2.26 13.83 9.93
C PRO A 362 -0.94 14.25 10.57
N GLY A 363 0.04 13.33 10.67
CA GLY A 363 1.39 13.60 11.16
C GLY A 363 2.36 14.17 10.11
N LYS A 364 1.92 14.29 8.84
CA LYS A 364 2.66 14.99 7.78
C LYS A 364 2.06 16.39 7.64
N THR A 365 2.04 17.13 8.75
CA THR A 365 1.58 18.53 8.78
C THR A 365 2.56 19.40 7.98
N ILE A 366 1.97 20.38 7.29
CA ILE A 366 2.57 21.39 6.38
C ILE A 366 3.80 22.07 6.98
#